data_AF-A0A554R0X0-F1
#
_entry.id   AF-A0A554R0X0-F1
#
_cell.length_a   1.000
_cell.length_b   1.000
_cell.length_c   1.000
_cell.angle_alpha   90.00
_cell.angle_beta   90.00
_cell.angle_gamma   90.00
#
_symmetry.space_group_name_H-M   'P 1'
#
loop_
_entity.id
_entity.type
_entity.pdbx_description
1 polymer ?
#
loop_
_entity_poly.entity_id
_entity_poly.type
_entity_poly.pdbx_seq_one_letter_code
_entity_poly.pdbx_strand_id
1 'polypeptide(L)'
;MSNSGSELSIDTDVAKPIVTACEVLIDEYRRLIVRARHLKGLGGFGTLDSGRALQGKFEGKAFGSPDSLVNALESHITVVDGMRAYFQKCIDNAAAQEQQNVDSLRGVGRIN
;
A
#
# COMPACT_ATOMS: atom_id res chain seq x y z
N MET A 1 -22.42 9.56 30.82
CA MET A 1 -21.11 8.93 30.53
C MET A 1 -20.75 9.31 29.11
N SER A 2 -20.00 10.40 28.93
CA SER A 2 -19.54 10.80 27.60
C SER A 2 -18.36 9.92 27.23
N ASN A 3 -18.58 8.98 26.32
CA ASN A 3 -17.50 8.35 25.57
C ASN A 3 -16.98 9.41 24.59
N SER A 4 -16.15 10.33 25.07
CA SER A 4 -15.24 11.08 24.22
C SER A 4 -14.27 10.06 23.67
N GLY A 5 -14.71 9.34 22.63
CA GLY A 5 -13.88 8.44 21.87
C GLY A 5 -12.65 9.24 21.52
N SER A 6 -11.50 8.79 22.01
CA SER A 6 -10.20 9.28 21.59
C SER A 6 -10.10 9.01 20.09
N GLU A 7 -10.66 9.91 19.29
CA GLU A 7 -10.47 9.92 17.87
C GLU A 7 -8.98 10.09 17.68
N LEU A 8 -8.35 9.09 17.09
CA LEU A 8 -6.92 9.08 16.80
C LEU A 8 -6.69 10.20 15.78
N SER A 9 -6.57 11.43 16.27
CA SER A 9 -6.31 12.62 15.48
C SER A 9 -4.85 12.56 15.07
N ILE A 10 -4.63 12.08 13.84
CA ILE A 10 -3.32 12.13 13.22
C ILE A 10 -3.19 13.51 12.59
N ASP A 11 -2.12 14.21 12.95
CA ASP A 11 -1.77 15.48 12.32
C ASP A 11 -1.70 15.30 10.79
N THR A 12 -2.43 16.14 10.08
CA THR A 12 -2.52 16.09 8.62
C THR A 12 -1.15 16.26 7.95
N ASP A 13 -0.26 17.05 8.56
CA ASP A 13 1.10 17.26 8.07
C ASP A 13 2.01 16.05 8.31
N VAL A 14 1.63 15.15 9.23
CA VAL A 14 2.27 13.84 9.41
C VAL A 14 1.65 12.78 8.48
N ALA A 15 0.34 12.82 8.27
CA ALA A 15 -0.35 11.84 7.43
C ALA A 15 0.00 11.95 5.94
N LYS A 16 0.17 13.17 5.41
CA LYS A 16 0.48 13.40 3.99
C LYS A 16 1.79 12.72 3.54
N PRO A 17 2.94 12.89 4.23
CA PRO A 17 4.16 12.16 3.90
C PRO A 17 4.00 10.65 3.93
N ILE A 18 3.17 10.12 4.84
CA ILE A 18 2.93 8.68 4.95
C ILE A 18 2.15 8.16 3.74
N VAL A 19 1.12 8.88 3.28
CA VAL A 19 0.40 8.55 2.03
C VAL A 19 1.37 8.49 0.86
N THR A 20 2.21 9.52 0.68
CA THR A 20 3.23 9.54 -0.38
C THR A 20 4.24 8.39 -0.26
N ALA A 21 4.70 8.08 0.96
CA ALA A 21 5.61 6.96 1.18
C ALA A 21 4.96 5.61 0.82
N CYS A 22 3.67 5.43 1.13
CA CYS A 22 2.93 4.24 0.73
C CYS A 22 2.82 4.12 -0.80
N GLU A 23 2.58 5.23 -1.51
CA GLU A 23 2.53 5.25 -2.99
C GLU A 23 3.88 4.87 -3.61
N VAL A 24 4.98 5.46 -3.12
CA VAL A 24 6.34 5.14 -3.58
C VAL A 24 6.64 3.66 -3.37
N LEU A 25 6.30 3.11 -2.20
CA LEU A 25 6.55 1.71 -1.87
C LEU A 25 5.71 0.75 -2.73
N ILE A 26 4.44 1.08 -2.98
CA ILE A 26 3.59 0.30 -3.90
C ILE A 26 4.20 0.27 -5.30
N ASP A 27 4.71 1.41 -5.78
CA ASP A 27 5.35 1.48 -7.10
C ASP A 27 6.66 0.70 -7.16
N GLU A 28 7.44 0.65 -6.07
CA GLU A 28 8.59 -0.25 -5.94
C GLU A 28 8.20 -1.72 -6.06
N TYR A 29 7.16 -2.15 -5.32
CA TYR A 29 6.67 -3.52 -5.42
C TYR A 29 6.17 -3.86 -6.83
N ARG A 30 5.45 -2.95 -7.48
CA ARG A 30 5.03 -3.13 -8.89
C ARG A 30 6.23 -3.32 -9.83
N ARG A 31 7.29 -2.52 -9.65
CA ARG A 31 8.54 -2.69 -10.43
C ARG A 31 9.20 -4.05 -10.16
N LEU A 32 9.20 -4.51 -8.91
CA LEU A 32 9.73 -5.82 -8.54
C LEU A 32 8.90 -6.97 -9.13
N ILE A 33 7.57 -6.85 -9.20
CA ILE A 33 6.70 -7.84 -9.84
C ILE A 33 7.06 -7.98 -11.32
N VAL A 34 7.28 -6.87 -12.04
CA VAL A 34 7.71 -6.91 -13.45
C VAL A 34 9.01 -7.71 -13.58
N ARG A 35 10.01 -7.42 -12.73
CA ARG A 35 11.29 -8.15 -12.70
C ARG A 35 11.11 -9.64 -12.36
N ALA A 36 10.28 -9.96 -11.38
CA ALA A 36 10.00 -11.33 -10.97
C ALA A 36 9.32 -12.13 -12.10
N ARG A 37 8.45 -11.51 -12.90
CA ARG A 37 7.83 -12.16 -14.07
C ARG A 37 8.83 -12.54 -15.15
N HIS A 38 9.96 -11.83 -15.28
CA HIS A 38 11.02 -12.25 -16.22
C HIS A 38 11.72 -13.55 -15.79
N LEU A 39 11.62 -13.94 -14.52
CA LEU A 39 12.15 -15.21 -14.03
C LEU A 39 11.28 -16.42 -14.42
N LYS A 40 10.13 -16.20 -15.07
CA LYS A 40 9.26 -17.28 -15.59
C LYS A 40 9.87 -18.04 -16.78
N GLY A 41 10.88 -17.48 -17.43
CA GLY A 41 11.53 -18.10 -18.60
C GLY A 41 13.04 -18.09 -18.49
N LEU A 42 13.56 -18.58 -17.35
CA LEU A 42 15.01 -18.61 -17.14
C LEU A 42 15.65 -19.70 -18.00
N GLY A 43 16.43 -19.31 -18.99
CA GLY A 43 17.32 -20.21 -19.73
C GLY A 43 18.65 -20.47 -19.02
N GLY A 44 19.54 -21.21 -19.66
CA GLY A 44 20.95 -21.36 -19.20
C GLY A 44 21.21 -22.52 -18.24
N PHE A 45 20.22 -23.36 -17.93
CA PHE A 45 20.38 -24.53 -17.06
C PHE A 45 20.87 -25.79 -17.79
N GLY A 46 21.07 -25.73 -19.12
CA GLY A 46 21.50 -26.86 -19.93
C GLY A 46 20.38 -27.88 -20.23
N THR A 47 20.75 -29.05 -20.76
CA THR A 47 19.81 -30.08 -21.24
C THR A 47 19.82 -31.35 -20.40
N LEU A 48 20.56 -31.38 -19.30
CA LEU A 48 20.51 -32.47 -18.31
C LEU A 48 19.21 -32.40 -17.50
N ASP A 49 18.72 -33.54 -17.03
CA ASP A 49 17.49 -33.60 -16.20
C ASP A 49 17.60 -32.76 -14.92
N SER A 50 18.78 -32.75 -14.30
CA SER A 50 19.07 -31.90 -13.14
C SER A 50 18.97 -30.41 -13.45
N GLY A 51 19.40 -30.00 -14.65
CA GLY A 51 19.29 -28.63 -15.15
C GLY A 51 17.82 -28.21 -15.33
N ARG A 52 17.04 -29.04 -16.02
CA ARG A 52 15.59 -28.83 -16.18
C ARG A 52 14.86 -28.76 -14.84
N ALA A 53 15.21 -29.63 -13.90
CA ALA A 53 14.62 -29.64 -12.56
C ALA A 53 14.96 -28.37 -11.78
N LEU A 54 16.19 -27.84 -11.91
CA LEU A 54 16.59 -26.59 -11.27
C LEU A 54 15.85 -25.40 -11.88
N GLN A 55 15.74 -25.34 -13.20
CA GLN A 55 14.97 -24.33 -13.91
C GLN A 55 13.52 -24.27 -13.38
N GLY A 56 12.83 -25.41 -13.34
CA GLY A 56 11.45 -25.46 -12.84
C GLY A 56 11.30 -25.00 -11.38
N LYS A 57 12.29 -25.27 -10.52
CA LYS A 57 12.30 -24.77 -9.13
C LYS A 57 12.42 -23.26 -9.07
N PHE A 58 13.32 -22.66 -9.86
CA PHE A 58 13.49 -21.20 -9.89
C PHE A 58 12.28 -20.49 -10.50
N GLU A 59 11.74 -21.02 -11.59
CA GLU A 59 10.50 -20.52 -12.20
C GLU A 59 9.34 -20.56 -11.19
N GLY A 60 9.15 -21.69 -10.50
CA GLY A 60 8.12 -21.85 -9.47
C GLY A 60 8.29 -20.90 -8.28
N LYS A 61 9.53 -20.66 -7.84
CA LYS A 61 9.85 -19.71 -6.74
C LYS A 61 9.57 -18.27 -7.13
N ALA A 62 9.69 -17.93 -8.42
CA ALA A 62 9.37 -16.61 -8.91
C ALA A 62 7.86 -16.42 -9.19
N PHE A 63 7.21 -17.41 -9.78
CA PHE A 63 5.85 -17.33 -10.29
C PHE A 63 5.10 -18.66 -10.21
N GLY A 64 3.81 -18.62 -9.86
CA GLY A 64 2.90 -19.77 -10.01
C GLY A 64 2.84 -20.75 -8.84
N SER A 65 3.73 -20.64 -7.85
CA SER A 65 3.54 -21.31 -6.55
C SER A 65 2.79 -20.41 -5.56
N PRO A 66 2.09 -20.96 -4.55
CA PRO A 66 1.45 -20.18 -3.49
C PRO A 66 2.43 -19.21 -2.80
N ASP A 67 3.65 -19.68 -2.52
CA ASP A 67 4.72 -18.91 -1.88
C ASP A 67 5.66 -18.20 -2.89
N SER A 68 5.19 -17.97 -4.11
CA SER A 68 5.99 -17.30 -5.13
C SER A 68 6.28 -15.85 -4.77
N LEU A 69 7.42 -15.34 -5.23
CA LEU A 69 7.80 -13.94 -5.03
C LEU A 69 6.72 -12.97 -5.53
N VAL A 70 6.06 -13.27 -6.65
CA VAL A 70 4.96 -12.43 -7.17
C VAL A 70 3.79 -12.37 -6.18
N ASN A 71 3.34 -13.50 -5.64
CA ASN A 71 2.26 -13.52 -4.66
C ASN A 71 2.62 -12.76 -3.38
N ALA A 72 3.86 -12.91 -2.90
CA ALA A 72 4.34 -12.18 -1.73
C ALA A 72 4.32 -10.66 -1.94
N LEU A 73 4.78 -10.20 -3.11
CA LEU A 73 4.75 -8.78 -3.47
C LEU A 73 3.32 -8.24 -3.61
N GLU A 74 2.40 -9.01 -4.20
CA GLU A 74 0.98 -8.63 -4.32
C GLU A 74 0.30 -8.55 -2.94
N SER A 75 0.62 -9.47 -2.04
CA SER A 75 0.18 -9.43 -0.64
C SER A 75 0.69 -8.17 0.08
N HIS A 76 1.96 -7.82 -0.09
CA HIS A 76 2.52 -6.59 0.49
C HIS A 76 1.87 -5.33 -0.10
N ILE A 77 1.61 -5.27 -1.41
CA ILE A 77 0.87 -4.16 -2.02
C ILE A 77 -0.51 -4.02 -1.35
N THR A 78 -1.21 -5.12 -1.10
CA THR A 78 -2.55 -5.09 -0.48
C THR A 78 -2.51 -4.46 0.91
N VAL A 79 -1.52 -4.83 1.73
CA VAL A 79 -1.35 -4.25 3.07
C VAL A 79 -1.00 -2.76 2.99
N VAL A 80 -0.06 -2.38 2.13
CA VAL A 80 0.37 -0.97 2.01
C VAL A 80 -0.72 -0.10 1.38
N ASP A 81 -1.53 -0.62 0.46
CA ASP A 81 -2.70 0.07 -0.08
C ASP A 81 -3.75 0.33 1.01
N GLY A 82 -3.98 -0.65 1.89
CA GLY A 82 -4.83 -0.48 3.07
C GLY A 82 -4.30 0.61 4.03
N MET A 83 -2.99 0.65 4.26
CA MET A 83 -2.35 1.72 5.03
C MET A 83 -2.57 3.08 4.36
N ARG A 84 -2.31 3.21 3.05
CA ARG A 84 -2.53 4.46 2.29
C ARG A 84 -3.96 4.94 2.46
N ALA A 85 -4.94 4.05 2.24
CA ALA A 85 -6.36 4.37 2.32
C ALA A 85 -6.76 4.83 3.73
N TYR A 86 -6.21 4.22 4.78
CA TYR A 86 -6.46 4.64 6.15
C TYR A 86 -5.96 6.07 6.42
N PHE A 87 -4.71 6.38 6.08
CA PHE A 87 -4.16 7.72 6.30
C PHE A 87 -4.84 8.79 5.43
N GLN A 88 -5.22 8.43 4.20
CA GLN A 88 -6.01 9.32 3.36
C GLN A 88 -7.36 9.67 4.02
N LYS A 89 -8.03 8.67 4.60
CA LYS A 89 -9.29 8.90 5.32
C LYS A 89 -9.11 9.80 6.54
N CYS A 90 -8.01 9.68 7.28
CA CYS A 90 -7.69 10.59 8.37
C CYS A 90 -7.55 12.05 7.89
N ILE A 91 -6.85 12.26 6.77
CA ILE A 91 -6.71 13.59 6.14
C ILE A 91 -8.06 14.16 5.73
N ASP A 92 -8.88 13.35 5.05
CA ASP A 92 -10.19 13.78 4.55
C ASP A 92 -11.14 14.15 5.69
N ASN A 93 -11.12 13.37 6.78
CA ASN A 93 -11.90 13.66 7.99
C ASN A 93 -11.46 14.97 8.66
N ALA A 94 -10.16 15.21 8.77
CA ALA A 94 -9.62 16.45 9.34
C ALA A 94 -10.04 17.69 8.53
N ALA A 95 -9.98 17.60 7.19
CA ALA A 95 -10.43 18.66 6.30
C ALA A 95 -11.95 18.93 6.43
N ALA A 96 -12.75 17.88 6.54
CA ALA A 96 -14.20 18.00 6.73
C ALA A 96 -14.55 18.67 8.07
N GLN A 97 -13.85 18.31 9.15
CA GLN A 97 -14.06 18.91 10.47
C GLN A 97 -13.69 20.40 10.49
N GLU A 98 -12.58 20.78 9.85
CA GLU A 98 -12.17 22.19 9.74
C GLU A 98 -13.22 23.01 8.98
N GLN A 99 -13.73 22.49 7.87
CA GLN A 99 -14.77 23.17 7.09
C GLN A 99 -16.05 23.39 7.91
N GLN A 100 -16.48 22.39 8.68
CA GLN A 100 -17.64 22.51 9.58
C GLN A 100 -17.42 23.55 10.68
N ASN A 101 -16.21 23.64 11.23
CA ASN A 101 -15.87 24.64 12.24
C ASN A 101 -15.92 26.05 11.65
N VAL A 102 -15.34 26.28 10.46
CA VAL A 102 -15.38 27.57 9.75
C VAL A 102 -16.83 28.01 9.46
N ASP A 103 -17.67 27.10 8.97
CA ASP A 103 -19.06 27.42 8.64
C ASP A 103 -19.88 27.74 9.90
N SER A 104 -19.63 27.03 11.00
CA SER A 104 -20.23 27.33 12.31
C SER A 104 -19.83 28.71 12.84
N LEU A 105 -18.54 29.06 12.76
CA LEU A 105 -18.02 30.36 13.19
C LEU A 105 -18.60 31.51 12.35
N ARG A 106 -18.73 31.32 11.04
CA ARG A 106 -19.40 32.29 10.15
C ARG A 106 -20.88 32.45 10.49
N GLY A 107 -21.56 31.36 10.85
CA GLY A 107 -22.95 31.39 11.31
C GLY A 107 -23.12 32.20 12.59
N VAL A 108 -22.25 32.01 13.58
CA VAL A 108 -22.25 32.74 14.86
C VAL A 108 -21.90 34.22 14.67
N GLY A 109 -20.96 34.55 13.79
CA GLY A 109 -20.61 35.94 13.48
C GLY A 109 -21.72 36.72 12.76
N ARG A 110 -22.77 36.06 12.26
CA ARG A 110 -23.88 36.68 11.53
C ARG A 110 -25.11 36.96 12.40
N ILE A 111 -25.13 36.46 13.63
CA ILE A 111 -26.21 36.64 14.62
C ILE A 111 -25.84 37.64 15.73
N ASN A 112 -24.63 38.21 15.68
CA ASN A 112 -24.17 39.36 16.47
C ASN A 112 -23.98 40.57 15.56
#